data_AF-A0ABD5J4E9-F1
#
_entry.id   AF-A0ABD5J4E9-F1
#
_cell.length_a   1.000
_cell.length_b   1.000
_cell.length_c   1.000
_cell.angle_alpha   90.00
_cell.angle_beta   90.00
_cell.angle_gamma   90.00
#
_symmetry.space_group_name_H-M   'P 1'
#
loop_
_entity.id
_entity.type
_entity.pdbx_description
1 polymer ?
#
loop_
_entity_poly.entity_id
_entity_poly.type
_entity_poly.pdbx_seq_one_letter_code
_entity_poly.pdbx_strand_id
1 'polypeptide(L)'
;MDVSGTASADENTRPQAVIKSTARQLLVKLGAGGLTLNAVAREGGLALSDVEAVFPHRDELLTALLIDAYNDSGAAMEQADQIARDAGAPAGARLLAATRALRRWSFANPAEFTLVYGSPVPDYHAPQDTVPPASRTPAVLAGIVRSALEAGELTAPRRQVPGPPLLLPEAEALFGGVPEAPFSDLIERGIVLWSSLVGLLVFQVFSRTHDSVRDETAFFDYAVAVAAEGIGLVVPLGEHTD
;
A
#
# COMPACT_ATOMS: atom_id res chain seq x y z
N MET A 1 9.09 -26.63 -36.44
CA MET A 1 9.92 -25.69 -35.67
C MET A 1 9.00 -24.88 -34.79
N ASP A 2 9.43 -24.70 -33.55
CA ASP A 2 8.91 -23.91 -32.43
C ASP A 2 7.64 -24.38 -31.69
N VAL A 3 7.87 -25.23 -30.68
CA VAL A 3 7.02 -25.38 -29.47
C VAL A 3 7.90 -25.30 -28.19
N SER A 4 8.97 -24.50 -28.19
CA SER A 4 9.97 -24.49 -27.10
C SER A 4 10.01 -23.20 -26.27
N GLY A 5 8.97 -22.35 -26.34
CA GLY A 5 8.96 -21.05 -25.64
C GLY A 5 8.19 -20.99 -24.31
N THR A 6 7.30 -21.94 -24.02
CA THR A 6 6.35 -21.82 -22.89
C THR A 6 6.63 -22.71 -21.68
N ALA A 7 7.51 -23.72 -21.80
CA ALA A 7 7.75 -24.68 -20.72
C ALA A 7 8.72 -24.19 -19.63
N SER A 8 9.73 -23.36 -19.98
CA SER A 8 10.76 -22.93 -19.02
C SER A 8 10.27 -21.86 -18.03
N ALA A 9 9.30 -21.04 -18.43
CA ALA A 9 8.71 -20.02 -17.54
C ALA A 9 7.85 -20.66 -16.44
N ASP A 10 7.10 -21.72 -16.76
CA ASP A 10 6.17 -22.40 -15.85
C ASP A 10 6.90 -23.33 -14.85
N GLU A 11 8.08 -23.83 -15.23
CA GLU A 11 8.92 -24.68 -14.39
C GLU A 11 9.72 -23.87 -13.35
N ASN A 12 10.17 -22.65 -13.69
CA ASN A 12 10.87 -21.75 -12.76
C ASN A 12 9.93 -20.99 -11.79
N THR A 13 8.66 -20.82 -12.15
CA THR A 13 7.68 -20.09 -11.34
C THR A 13 7.27 -20.86 -10.08
N ARG A 14 7.18 -22.20 -10.17
CA ARG A 14 6.80 -23.05 -9.02
C ARG A 14 7.82 -23.01 -7.87
N PRO A 15 9.14 -23.20 -8.11
CA PRO A 15 10.16 -23.03 -7.07
C PRO A 15 10.15 -21.63 -6.45
N GLN A 16 10.04 -20.58 -7.26
CA GLN A 16 10.00 -19.20 -6.76
C GLN A 16 8.78 -18.95 -5.86
N ALA A 17 7.60 -19.44 -6.24
CA ALA A 17 6.39 -19.31 -5.42
C ALA A 17 6.52 -20.04 -4.08
N VAL A 18 7.06 -21.27 -4.08
CA VAL A 18 7.31 -22.02 -2.83
C VAL A 18 8.30 -21.27 -1.95
N ILE A 19 9.43 -20.81 -2.49
CA ILE A 19 10.44 -20.04 -1.75
C ILE A 19 9.83 -18.80 -1.10
N LYS A 20 9.09 -17.98 -1.88
CA LYS A 20 8.44 -16.77 -1.35
C LYS A 20 7.38 -17.10 -0.30
N SER A 21 6.61 -18.18 -0.48
CA SER A 21 5.59 -18.61 0.50
C SER A 21 6.22 -19.03 1.84
N THR A 22 7.31 -19.79 1.81
CA THR A 22 8.07 -20.18 2.99
C THR A 22 8.70 -18.96 3.66
N ALA A 23 9.26 -18.03 2.86
CA ALA A 23 9.85 -16.81 3.39
C ALA A 23 8.82 -15.92 4.12
N ARG A 24 7.59 -15.80 3.62
CA ARG A 24 6.49 -15.10 4.32
C ARG A 24 6.17 -15.72 5.68
N GLN A 25 6.12 -17.06 5.76
CA GLN A 25 5.92 -17.75 7.04
C GLN A 25 7.06 -17.48 8.02
N LEU A 26 8.30 -17.43 7.52
CA LEU A 26 9.46 -17.09 8.34
C LEU A 26 9.47 -15.62 8.78
N LEU A 27 8.97 -14.68 7.97
CA LEU A 27 8.82 -13.28 8.37
C LEU A 27 7.91 -13.15 9.60
N VAL A 28 6.82 -13.92 9.68
CA VAL A 28 5.94 -13.96 10.86
C VAL A 28 6.70 -14.47 12.10
N LYS A 29 7.49 -15.54 11.93
CA LYS A 29 8.16 -16.24 13.04
C LYS A 29 9.42 -15.52 13.54
N LEU A 30 10.20 -14.94 12.63
CA LEU A 30 11.57 -14.48 12.88
C LEU A 30 11.76 -12.97 12.60
N GLY A 31 10.79 -12.32 11.96
CA GLY A 31 10.96 -10.99 11.40
C GLY A 31 11.93 -10.94 10.22
N ALA A 32 12.02 -9.77 9.57
CA ALA A 32 12.89 -9.59 8.41
C ALA A 32 14.39 -9.74 8.74
N GLY A 33 14.82 -9.34 9.95
CA GLY A 33 16.21 -9.49 10.40
C GLY A 33 16.66 -10.96 10.53
N GLY A 34 15.74 -11.88 10.84
CA GLY A 34 16.02 -13.31 10.96
C GLY A 34 15.88 -14.10 9.65
N LEU A 35 15.43 -13.46 8.56
CA LEU A 35 15.23 -14.13 7.28
C LEU A 35 16.59 -14.39 6.59
N THR A 36 16.89 -15.66 6.32
CA THR A 36 18.09 -16.10 5.59
C THR A 36 17.72 -17.18 4.57
N LEU A 37 18.49 -17.29 3.48
CA LEU A 37 18.25 -18.33 2.45
C LEU A 37 18.34 -19.75 3.03
N ASN A 38 19.23 -19.98 3.99
CA ASN A 38 19.36 -21.26 4.69
C ASN A 38 18.12 -21.57 5.55
N ALA A 39 17.58 -20.57 6.26
CA ALA A 39 16.33 -20.75 7.00
C ALA A 39 15.17 -21.11 6.06
N VAL A 40 15.09 -20.46 4.90
CA VAL A 40 14.07 -20.72 3.87
C VAL A 40 14.23 -22.12 3.27
N ALA A 41 15.45 -22.53 2.92
CA ALA A 41 15.75 -23.86 2.40
C ALA A 41 15.33 -24.94 3.40
N ARG A 42 15.73 -24.78 4.67
CA ARG A 42 15.41 -25.73 5.74
C ARG A 42 13.90 -25.83 6.01
N GLU A 43 13.20 -24.70 6.14
CA GLU A 43 11.76 -24.68 6.41
C GLU A 43 10.95 -25.21 5.21
N GLY A 44 11.39 -24.89 3.99
CA GLY A 44 10.73 -25.28 2.75
C GLY A 44 11.04 -26.71 2.29
N GLY A 45 11.95 -27.42 2.96
CA GLY A 45 12.42 -28.73 2.52
C GLY A 45 13.15 -28.70 1.17
N LEU A 46 13.82 -27.59 0.86
CA LEU A 46 14.54 -27.36 -0.39
C LEU A 46 16.05 -27.49 -0.18
N ALA A 47 16.80 -27.84 -1.22
CA ALA A 47 18.25 -27.71 -1.16
C ALA A 47 18.63 -26.21 -1.17
N LEU A 48 19.65 -25.83 -0.42
CA LEU A 48 20.13 -24.43 -0.39
C LEU A 48 20.54 -23.95 -1.79
N SER A 49 21.18 -24.81 -2.57
CA SER A 49 21.55 -24.51 -3.96
C SER A 49 20.36 -24.15 -4.85
N ASP A 50 19.19 -24.75 -4.61
CA ASP A 50 17.98 -24.48 -5.38
C ASP A 50 17.39 -23.11 -4.99
N VAL A 51 17.50 -22.74 -3.72
CA VAL A 51 17.09 -21.40 -3.24
C VAL A 51 18.02 -20.33 -3.80
N GLU A 52 19.34 -20.56 -3.73
CA GLU A 52 20.38 -19.65 -4.24
C GLU A 52 20.30 -19.47 -5.78
N ALA A 53 19.86 -20.51 -6.51
CA ALA A 53 19.65 -20.42 -7.94
C ALA A 53 18.51 -19.45 -8.33
N VAL A 54 17.50 -19.27 -7.45
CA VAL A 54 16.38 -18.35 -7.66
C VAL A 54 16.68 -16.98 -7.05
N PHE A 55 17.23 -16.95 -5.84
CA PHE A 55 17.60 -15.74 -5.11
C PHE A 55 19.06 -15.85 -4.66
N PRO A 56 20.01 -15.29 -5.43
CA PRO A 56 21.44 -15.40 -5.13
C PRO A 56 21.83 -14.83 -3.77
N HIS A 57 21.08 -13.85 -3.27
CA HIS A 57 21.30 -13.27 -1.96
C HIS A 57 19.96 -12.93 -1.27
N ARG A 58 20.03 -12.71 0.05
CA ARG A 58 18.86 -12.43 0.92
C ARG A 58 18.08 -11.21 0.46
N ASP A 59 18.78 -10.20 -0.03
CA ASP A 59 18.22 -8.90 -0.37
C ASP A 59 17.33 -8.98 -1.62
N GLU A 60 17.63 -9.86 -2.56
CA GLU A 60 16.80 -10.15 -3.73
C GLU A 60 15.49 -10.83 -3.31
N LEU A 61 15.55 -11.73 -2.32
CA LEU A 61 14.36 -12.31 -1.73
C LEU A 61 13.51 -11.25 -1.00
N LEU A 62 14.12 -10.39 -0.19
CA LEU A 62 13.43 -9.28 0.48
C LEU A 62 12.79 -8.31 -0.52
N THR A 63 13.52 -7.96 -1.58
CA THR A 63 13.04 -7.08 -2.66
C THR A 63 11.84 -7.70 -3.36
N ALA A 64 11.91 -9.00 -3.70
CA ALA A 64 10.79 -9.69 -4.31
C ALA A 64 9.55 -9.74 -3.40
N LEU A 65 9.74 -9.92 -2.09
CA LEU A 65 8.65 -9.89 -1.12
C LEU A 65 8.05 -8.49 -0.95
N LEU A 66 8.86 -7.43 -0.98
CA LEU A 66 8.39 -6.05 -0.99
C LEU A 66 7.58 -5.73 -2.23
N ILE A 67 8.09 -6.11 -3.41
CA ILE A 67 7.38 -5.91 -4.68
C ILE A 67 6.03 -6.63 -4.68
N ASP A 68 5.98 -7.90 -4.22
CA ASP A 68 4.72 -8.63 -4.07
C ASP A 68 3.78 -7.89 -3.10
N ALA A 69 4.25 -7.44 -1.94
CA ALA A 69 3.44 -6.74 -0.94
C ALA A 69 2.86 -5.41 -1.47
N TYR A 70 3.68 -4.61 -2.16
CA TYR A 70 3.24 -3.39 -2.82
C TYR A 70 2.21 -3.66 -3.91
N ASN A 71 2.43 -4.72 -4.70
CA ASN A 71 1.52 -5.08 -5.77
C ASN A 71 0.17 -5.57 -5.24
N ASP A 72 0.16 -6.40 -4.20
CA ASP A 72 -1.04 -6.97 -3.62
C ASP A 72 -1.87 -5.88 -2.93
N SER A 73 -1.23 -4.99 -2.16
CA SER A 73 -1.90 -3.87 -1.50
C SER A 73 -2.42 -2.82 -2.50
N GLY A 74 -1.63 -2.50 -3.52
CA GLY A 74 -2.06 -1.64 -4.63
C GLY A 74 -3.26 -2.22 -5.37
N ALA A 75 -3.21 -3.49 -5.75
CA ALA A 75 -4.31 -4.18 -6.44
C ALA A 75 -5.60 -4.18 -5.60
N ALA A 76 -5.50 -4.39 -4.29
CA ALA A 76 -6.65 -4.35 -3.40
C ALA A 76 -7.33 -2.97 -3.39
N MET A 77 -6.56 -1.89 -3.36
CA MET A 77 -7.08 -0.52 -3.44
C MET A 77 -7.68 -0.19 -4.81
N GLU A 78 -6.97 -0.54 -5.89
CA GLU A 78 -7.41 -0.33 -7.26
C GLU A 78 -8.74 -1.03 -7.55
N GLN A 79 -8.87 -2.30 -7.13
CA GLN A 79 -10.09 -3.07 -7.31
C GLN A 79 -11.27 -2.46 -6.52
N ALA A 80 -11.03 -2.00 -5.29
CA ALA A 80 -12.08 -1.40 -4.47
C ALA A 80 -12.54 -0.04 -5.01
N ASP A 81 -11.62 0.81 -5.50
CA ASP A 81 -11.97 2.05 -6.19
C ASP A 81 -12.75 1.76 -7.47
N GLN A 82 -12.30 0.79 -8.27
CA GLN A 82 -12.96 0.39 -9.51
C GLN A 82 -14.41 -0.02 -9.28
N ILE A 83 -14.66 -0.91 -8.31
CA ILE A 83 -16.00 -1.40 -7.97
C ILE A 83 -16.90 -0.24 -7.51
N ALA A 84 -16.40 0.65 -6.65
CA ALA A 84 -17.16 1.80 -6.17
C ALA A 84 -17.47 2.78 -7.30
N ARG A 85 -16.51 3.03 -8.19
CA ARG A 85 -16.67 3.89 -9.37
C ARG A 85 -17.69 3.33 -10.36
N ASP A 86 -17.64 2.03 -10.65
CA ASP A 86 -18.59 1.37 -11.56
C ASP A 86 -20.02 1.36 -10.98
N ALA A 87 -20.15 1.39 -9.66
CA ALA A 87 -21.43 1.57 -8.97
C ALA A 87 -21.92 3.03 -8.94
N GLY A 88 -21.18 3.98 -9.54
CA GLY A 88 -21.53 5.41 -9.55
C GLY A 88 -21.37 6.09 -8.18
N ALA A 89 -20.52 5.55 -7.30
CA ALA A 89 -20.30 6.12 -5.98
C ALA A 89 -19.52 7.45 -6.06
N PRO A 90 -19.85 8.44 -5.21
CA PRO A 90 -19.09 9.70 -5.13
C PRO A 90 -17.66 9.45 -4.63
N ALA A 91 -16.77 10.41 -4.87
CA ALA A 91 -15.34 10.27 -4.55
C ALA A 91 -15.08 9.97 -3.07
N GLY A 92 -15.88 10.50 -2.15
CA GLY A 92 -15.76 10.19 -0.71
C GLY A 92 -16.04 8.72 -0.39
N ALA A 93 -17.03 8.11 -1.05
CA ALA A 93 -17.32 6.69 -0.88
C ALA A 93 -16.24 5.81 -1.52
N ARG A 94 -15.73 6.22 -2.68
CA ARG A 94 -14.60 5.57 -3.36
C ARG A 94 -13.33 5.58 -2.51
N LEU A 95 -13.00 6.74 -1.92
CA LEU A 95 -11.88 6.89 -0.98
C LEU A 95 -12.02 5.89 0.18
N LEU A 96 -13.18 5.88 0.84
CA LEU A 96 -13.43 4.98 1.97
C LEU A 96 -13.36 3.50 1.57
N ALA A 97 -13.86 3.13 0.39
CA ALA A 97 -13.77 1.77 -0.12
C ALA A 97 -12.31 1.34 -0.33
N ALA A 98 -11.50 2.19 -0.96
CA ALA A 98 -10.08 1.92 -1.21
C ALA A 98 -9.28 1.82 0.10
N THR A 99 -9.48 2.74 1.05
CA THR A 99 -8.76 2.69 2.34
C THR A 99 -9.18 1.50 3.21
N ARG A 100 -10.47 1.12 3.21
CA ARG A 100 -10.94 -0.12 3.84
C ARG A 100 -10.31 -1.37 3.21
N ALA A 101 -10.12 -1.38 1.89
CA ALA A 101 -9.45 -2.47 1.21
C ALA A 101 -7.99 -2.60 1.63
N LEU A 102 -7.27 -1.46 1.72
CA LEU A 102 -5.91 -1.44 2.26
C LEU A 102 -5.88 -1.97 3.70
N ARG A 103 -6.80 -1.52 4.56
CA ARG A 103 -6.92 -2.02 5.94
C ARG A 103 -7.11 -3.54 5.99
N ARG A 104 -8.06 -4.08 5.22
CA ARG A 104 -8.30 -5.53 5.17
C ARG A 104 -7.04 -6.28 4.74
N TRP A 105 -6.33 -5.77 3.73
CA TRP A 105 -5.06 -6.35 3.29
C TRP A 105 -4.00 -6.30 4.41
N SER A 106 -3.87 -5.18 5.13
CA SER A 106 -2.89 -5.02 6.21
C SER A 106 -3.09 -6.02 7.35
N PHE A 107 -4.35 -6.28 7.73
CA PHE A 107 -4.67 -7.26 8.78
C PHE A 107 -4.56 -8.72 8.30
N ALA A 108 -4.82 -8.98 7.01
CA ALA A 108 -4.66 -10.31 6.43
C ALA A 108 -3.19 -10.68 6.17
N ASN A 109 -2.31 -9.69 6.00
CA ASN A 109 -0.91 -9.86 5.62
C ASN A 109 0.03 -9.09 6.59
N PRO A 110 0.03 -9.42 7.91
CA PRO A 110 0.75 -8.62 8.90
C PRO A 110 2.28 -8.66 8.74
N ALA A 111 2.84 -9.75 8.22
CA ALA A 111 4.28 -9.85 7.96
C ALA A 111 4.73 -8.94 6.80
N GLU A 112 3.96 -8.94 5.72
CA GLU A 112 4.14 -8.09 4.55
C GLU A 112 3.93 -6.63 4.92
N PHE A 113 2.88 -6.33 5.69
CA PHE A 113 2.65 -5.00 6.23
C PHE A 113 3.84 -4.52 7.07
N THR A 114 4.37 -5.38 7.94
CA THR A 114 5.57 -5.06 8.75
C THR A 114 6.81 -4.87 7.89
N LEU A 115 6.96 -5.64 6.81
CA LEU A 115 8.08 -5.49 5.88
C LEU A 115 8.02 -4.12 5.16
N VAL A 116 6.82 -3.63 4.83
CA VAL A 116 6.61 -2.37 4.12
C VAL A 116 6.65 -1.15 5.06
N TYR A 117 5.94 -1.20 6.19
CA TYR A 117 5.69 -0.03 7.07
C TYR A 117 6.26 -0.16 8.49
N GLY A 118 6.92 -1.28 8.79
CA GLY A 118 7.57 -1.52 10.08
C GLY A 118 8.96 -0.89 10.18
N SER A 119 9.76 -1.39 11.12
CA SER A 119 11.14 -0.94 11.28
C SER A 119 11.97 -1.32 10.04
N PRO A 120 12.83 -0.42 9.53
CA PRO A 120 13.75 -0.73 8.44
C PRO A 120 14.57 -1.98 8.74
N VAL A 121 14.78 -2.80 7.70
CA VAL A 121 15.59 -4.00 7.80
C VAL A 121 17.07 -3.60 7.85
N PRO A 122 17.83 -3.99 8.89
CA PRO A 122 19.25 -3.67 8.96
C PRO A 122 20.01 -4.15 7.72
N ASP A 123 20.90 -3.29 7.23
CA ASP A 123 21.79 -3.50 6.09
C ASP A 123 21.12 -3.75 4.72
N TYR A 124 19.78 -3.67 4.65
CA TYR A 124 19.02 -3.79 3.41
C TYR A 124 18.60 -2.41 2.87
N HIS A 125 18.85 -2.20 1.58
CA HIS A 125 18.41 -1.01 0.86
C HIS A 125 17.54 -1.41 -0.32
N ALA A 126 16.27 -1.02 -0.29
CA ALA A 126 15.34 -1.28 -1.38
C ALA A 126 15.85 -0.64 -2.70
N PRO A 127 15.98 -1.39 -3.80
CA PRO A 127 16.41 -0.83 -5.07
C PRO A 127 15.29 0.01 -5.73
N GLN A 128 15.66 0.76 -6.77
CA GLN A 128 14.74 1.65 -7.50
C GLN A 128 13.58 0.92 -8.20
N ASP A 129 13.73 -0.37 -8.47
CA ASP A 129 12.68 -1.25 -9.00
C ASP A 129 11.47 -1.39 -8.06
N THR A 130 11.63 -1.10 -6.76
CA THR A 130 10.53 -1.06 -5.79
C THR A 130 9.66 0.20 -5.90
N VAL A 131 10.15 1.27 -6.55
CA VAL A 131 9.45 2.56 -6.62
C VAL A 131 8.11 2.47 -7.38
N PRO A 132 8.02 1.86 -8.59
CA PRO A 132 6.75 1.76 -9.29
C PRO A 132 5.69 0.96 -8.52
N PRO A 133 5.98 -0.24 -7.96
CA PRO A 133 5.04 -0.93 -7.06
C PRO A 133 4.65 -0.09 -5.84
N ALA A 134 5.62 0.54 -5.16
CA ALA A 134 5.38 1.35 -3.98
C ALA A 134 4.46 2.55 -4.24
N SER A 135 4.47 3.06 -5.47
CA SER A 135 3.65 4.21 -5.87
C SER A 135 2.18 3.85 -6.13
N ARG A 136 1.80 2.56 -6.24
CA ARG A 136 0.43 2.15 -6.60
C ARG A 136 -0.62 2.60 -5.58
N THR A 137 -0.35 2.42 -4.29
CA THR A 137 -1.29 2.82 -3.23
C THR A 137 -1.52 4.34 -3.15
N PRO A 138 -0.51 5.23 -3.15
CA PRO A 138 -0.75 6.66 -3.24
C PRO A 138 -1.32 7.09 -4.60
N ALA A 139 -1.01 6.38 -5.70
CA ALA A 139 -1.60 6.67 -7.01
C ALA A 139 -3.12 6.50 -7.03
N VAL A 140 -3.66 5.47 -6.36
CA VAL A 140 -5.12 5.29 -6.22
C VAL A 140 -5.75 6.51 -5.53
N LEU A 141 -5.17 6.95 -4.41
CA LEU A 141 -5.66 8.12 -3.68
C LEU A 141 -5.59 9.38 -4.54
N ALA A 142 -4.45 9.62 -5.21
CA ALA A 142 -4.27 10.75 -6.12
C ALA A 142 -5.30 10.73 -7.26
N GLY A 143 -5.57 9.56 -7.84
CA GLY A 143 -6.57 9.38 -8.90
C GLY A 143 -7.99 9.69 -8.43
N ILE A 144 -8.37 9.25 -7.23
CA ILE A 144 -9.68 9.58 -6.63
C ILE A 144 -9.80 11.08 -6.42
N VAL A 145 -8.79 11.71 -5.80
CA VAL A 145 -8.79 13.15 -5.51
C VAL A 145 -8.80 13.99 -6.79
N ARG A 146 -8.02 13.61 -7.81
CA ARG A 146 -8.07 14.26 -9.13
C ARG A 146 -9.47 14.17 -9.75
N SER A 147 -10.08 12.98 -9.75
CA SER A 147 -11.44 12.84 -10.30
C SER A 147 -12.48 13.65 -9.52
N ALA A 148 -12.32 13.80 -8.20
CA ALA A 148 -13.17 14.62 -7.36
C ALA A 148 -13.02 16.12 -7.69
N LEU A 149 -11.79 16.57 -7.94
CA LEU A 149 -11.51 17.95 -8.36
C LEU A 149 -12.19 18.24 -9.70
N GLU A 150 -12.01 17.36 -10.69
CA GLU A 150 -12.60 17.48 -12.03
C GLU A 150 -14.13 17.48 -12.00
N ALA A 151 -14.74 16.69 -11.10
CA ALA A 151 -16.18 16.61 -10.90
C ALA A 151 -16.77 17.74 -10.03
N GLY A 152 -15.94 18.60 -9.44
CA GLY A 152 -16.38 19.65 -8.52
C GLY A 152 -16.88 19.14 -7.16
N GLU A 153 -16.45 17.94 -6.75
CA GLU A 153 -16.83 17.32 -5.47
C GLU A 153 -15.98 17.82 -4.28
N LEU A 154 -14.87 18.51 -4.55
CA LEU A 154 -14.00 19.06 -3.51
C LEU A 154 -14.46 20.44 -3.04
N THR A 155 -14.47 20.62 -1.72
CA THR A 155 -14.60 21.94 -1.10
C THR A 155 -13.24 22.61 -1.00
N ALA A 156 -13.12 23.84 -1.50
CA ALA A 156 -11.89 24.60 -1.38
C ALA A 156 -11.44 24.74 0.09
N PRO A 157 -10.13 24.64 0.39
CA PRO A 157 -9.65 24.77 1.75
C PRO A 157 -9.95 26.17 2.29
N ARG A 158 -10.40 26.24 3.56
CA ARG A 158 -10.70 27.52 4.24
C ARG A 158 -9.47 28.43 4.38
N ARG A 159 -8.27 27.84 4.40
CA ARG A 159 -6.99 28.53 4.53
C ARG A 159 -5.99 27.88 3.59
N GLN A 160 -5.33 28.68 2.77
CA GLN A 160 -4.20 28.26 1.97
C GLN A 160 -2.96 28.09 2.85
N VAL A 161 -2.12 27.12 2.52
CA VAL A 161 -0.78 27.01 3.11
C VAL A 161 0.15 28.02 2.41
N PRO A 162 0.73 28.99 3.12
CA PRO A 162 1.64 29.94 2.51
C PRO A 162 3.00 29.27 2.22
N GLY A 163 3.66 29.72 1.15
CA GLY A 163 5.02 29.29 0.81
C GLY A 163 5.12 28.67 -0.58
N PRO A 164 6.36 28.39 -1.05
CA PRO A 164 6.54 27.62 -2.28
C PRO A 164 6.13 26.15 -2.08
N PRO A 165 5.73 25.43 -3.15
CA PRO A 165 5.56 23.99 -3.10
C PRO A 165 6.84 23.30 -2.59
N LEU A 166 6.68 22.27 -1.76
CA LEU A 166 7.80 21.50 -1.19
C LEU A 166 7.91 20.10 -1.77
N LEU A 167 6.97 19.72 -2.64
CA LEU A 167 6.94 18.41 -3.25
C LEU A 167 7.87 18.33 -4.46
N LEU A 168 8.45 17.15 -4.67
CA LEU A 168 9.26 16.89 -5.85
C LEU A 168 8.38 16.74 -7.10
N PRO A 169 8.90 17.03 -8.31
CA PRO A 169 8.14 16.92 -9.56
C PRO A 169 7.51 15.54 -9.79
N GLU A 170 8.12 14.47 -9.29
CA GLU A 170 7.58 13.11 -9.40
C GLU A 170 6.26 12.94 -8.62
N ALA A 171 6.15 13.57 -7.45
CA ALA A 171 4.91 13.56 -6.66
C ALA A 171 3.82 14.40 -7.34
N GLU A 172 4.19 15.52 -7.97
CA GLU A 172 3.26 16.31 -8.78
C GLU A 172 2.78 15.54 -10.01
N ALA A 173 3.69 14.87 -10.71
CA ALA A 173 3.41 14.06 -11.88
C ALA A 173 2.49 12.87 -11.56
N LEU A 174 2.64 12.26 -10.38
CA LEU A 174 1.75 11.18 -9.90
C LEU A 174 0.30 11.66 -9.80
N PHE A 175 0.09 12.90 -9.34
CA PHE A 175 -1.24 13.51 -9.31
C PHE A 175 -1.74 13.93 -10.70
N GLY A 176 -0.84 14.21 -11.65
CA GLY A 176 -1.17 14.71 -12.99
C GLY A 176 -0.88 16.21 -13.19
N GLY A 177 -0.07 16.80 -12.31
CA GLY A 177 0.28 18.23 -12.31
C GLY A 177 -0.36 19.00 -11.17
N VAL A 178 0.16 20.19 -10.90
CA VAL A 178 -0.32 21.05 -9.80
C VAL A 178 -1.65 21.71 -10.18
N PRO A 179 -2.72 21.53 -9.38
CA PRO A 179 -3.99 22.23 -9.62
C PRO A 179 -3.87 23.75 -9.52
N GLU A 180 -4.76 24.45 -10.21
CA GLU A 180 -4.91 25.90 -10.05
C GLU A 180 -5.55 26.28 -8.70
N ALA A 181 -5.46 27.56 -8.35
CA ALA A 181 -6.17 28.10 -7.20
C ALA A 181 -7.70 27.87 -7.35
N PRO A 182 -8.43 27.53 -6.26
CA PRO A 182 -7.99 27.55 -4.85
C PRO A 182 -7.35 26.25 -4.34
N PHE A 183 -7.03 25.29 -5.22
CA PHE A 183 -6.56 23.95 -4.87
C PHE A 183 -5.06 23.74 -5.06
N SER A 184 -4.27 24.81 -5.11
CA SER A 184 -2.84 24.76 -5.40
C SER A 184 -2.00 24.00 -4.37
N ASP A 185 -2.53 23.75 -3.16
CA ASP A 185 -1.90 22.96 -2.08
C ASP A 185 -2.52 21.55 -1.92
N LEU A 186 -3.30 21.09 -2.91
CA LEU A 186 -4.04 19.82 -2.84
C LEU A 186 -3.12 18.60 -2.78
N ILE A 187 -1.96 18.66 -3.43
CA ILE A 187 -1.02 17.53 -3.44
C ILE A 187 -0.37 17.38 -2.06
N GLU A 188 0.03 18.48 -1.41
CA GLU A 188 0.53 18.48 -0.03
C GLU A 188 -0.51 17.93 0.93
N ARG A 189 -1.77 18.35 0.80
CA ARG A 189 -2.89 17.81 1.59
C ARG A 189 -3.09 16.32 1.34
N GLY A 190 -2.93 15.87 0.10
CA GLY A 190 -2.96 14.46 -0.28
C GLY A 190 -1.84 13.64 0.40
N ILE A 191 -0.62 14.19 0.49
CA ILE A 191 0.49 13.56 1.24
C ILE A 191 0.18 13.47 2.74
N VAL A 192 -0.47 14.49 3.32
CA VAL A 192 -0.94 14.44 4.72
C VAL A 192 -2.03 13.38 4.91
N LEU A 193 -2.98 13.26 4.00
CA LEU A 193 -4.00 12.21 4.00
C LEU A 193 -3.35 10.82 3.95
N TRP A 194 -2.40 10.60 3.02
CA TRP A 194 -1.66 9.36 2.90
C TRP A 194 -0.89 9.02 4.18
N SER A 195 -0.16 9.99 4.72
CA SER A 195 0.61 9.83 5.97
C SER A 195 -0.30 9.50 7.15
N SER A 196 -1.48 10.14 7.24
CA SER A 196 -2.46 9.89 8.29
C SER A 196 -3.06 8.49 8.18
N LEU A 197 -3.36 8.02 6.96
CA LEU A 197 -3.84 6.67 6.70
C LEU A 197 -2.81 5.61 7.11
N VAL A 198 -1.56 5.74 6.64
CA VAL A 198 -0.49 4.80 6.98
C VAL A 198 -0.21 4.82 8.49
N GLY A 199 -0.16 6.01 9.10
CA GLY A 199 0.02 6.14 10.54
C GLY A 199 -1.09 5.44 11.35
N LEU A 200 -2.35 5.58 10.93
CA LEU A 200 -3.48 4.89 11.53
C LEU A 200 -3.36 3.36 11.39
N LEU A 201 -3.00 2.87 10.19
CA LEU A 201 -2.80 1.43 9.97
C LEU A 201 -1.65 0.87 10.82
N VAL A 202 -0.52 1.58 10.90
CA VAL A 202 0.61 1.24 11.77
C VAL A 202 0.15 1.15 13.22
N PHE A 203 -0.66 2.10 13.67
CA PHE A 203 -1.20 2.10 15.02
C PHE A 203 -2.14 0.91 15.26
N GLN A 204 -3.04 0.59 14.32
CA GLN A 204 -3.99 -0.51 14.48
C GLN A 204 -3.31 -1.89 14.38
N VAL A 205 -2.49 -2.12 13.36
CA VAL A 205 -1.82 -3.41 13.12
C VAL A 205 -0.81 -3.72 14.24
N PHE A 206 -0.08 -2.73 14.72
CA PHE A 206 0.84 -2.90 15.85
C PHE A 206 0.17 -2.68 17.22
N SER A 207 -1.18 -2.75 17.28
CA SER A 207 -1.97 -2.74 18.51
C SER A 207 -1.69 -1.54 19.43
N ARG A 208 -1.47 -0.35 18.88
CA ARG A 208 -1.28 0.91 19.63
C ARG A 208 -2.58 1.59 20.03
N THR A 209 -3.72 1.15 19.50
CA THR A 209 -5.05 1.75 19.75
C THR A 209 -5.96 0.88 20.65
N HIS A 210 -5.52 -0.32 21.04
CA HIS A 210 -6.35 -1.34 21.72
C HIS A 210 -7.01 -0.88 23.04
N ASP A 211 -6.38 0.03 23.78
CA ASP A 211 -6.92 0.60 25.03
C ASP A 211 -7.66 1.93 24.84
N SER A 212 -7.63 2.50 23.62
CA SER A 212 -8.14 3.84 23.31
C SER A 212 -9.44 3.82 22.51
N VAL A 213 -9.74 2.73 21.81
CA VAL A 213 -10.81 2.64 20.82
C VAL A 213 -11.68 1.41 21.09
N ARG A 214 -13.01 1.60 21.13
CA ARG A 214 -13.97 0.50 21.38
C ARG A 214 -14.20 -0.38 20.15
N ASP A 215 -14.30 0.24 18.98
CA ASP A 215 -14.48 -0.43 17.69
C ASP A 215 -13.46 0.13 16.71
N GLU A 216 -12.40 -0.65 16.46
CA GLU A 216 -11.31 -0.28 15.56
C GLU A 216 -11.74 -0.16 14.09
N THR A 217 -12.79 -0.87 13.69
CA THR A 217 -13.28 -0.84 12.31
C THR A 217 -14.12 0.42 12.09
N ALA A 218 -15.06 0.72 12.98
CA ALA A 218 -15.84 1.96 12.91
C ALA A 218 -14.95 3.21 13.09
N PHE A 219 -13.99 3.14 14.01
CA PHE A 219 -13.03 4.24 14.21
C PHE A 219 -12.14 4.48 12.99
N PHE A 220 -11.75 3.41 12.27
CA PHE A 220 -10.98 3.58 11.04
C PHE A 220 -11.75 4.41 10.02
N ASP A 221 -13.03 4.12 9.82
CA ASP A 221 -13.88 4.86 8.88
C ASP A 221 -14.01 6.33 9.31
N TYR A 222 -14.24 6.56 10.61
CA TYR A 222 -14.30 7.91 11.18
C TYR A 222 -12.99 8.68 10.97
N ALA A 223 -11.84 8.06 11.23
CA ALA A 223 -10.54 8.68 11.07
C ALA A 223 -10.22 9.00 9.60
N VAL A 224 -10.63 8.14 8.65
CA VAL A 224 -10.56 8.43 7.21
C VAL A 224 -11.42 9.63 6.86
N ALA A 225 -12.65 9.72 7.38
CA ALA A 225 -13.51 10.87 7.16
C ALA A 225 -12.92 12.18 7.69
N VAL A 226 -12.35 12.15 8.91
CA VAL A 226 -11.67 13.31 9.51
C VAL A 226 -10.45 13.73 8.66
N ALA A 227 -9.63 12.78 8.21
CA ALA A 227 -8.47 13.09 7.38
C ALA A 227 -8.87 13.64 6.00
N ALA A 228 -9.98 13.15 5.43
CA ALA A 228 -10.49 13.59 4.13
C ALA A 228 -10.98 15.05 4.13
N GLU A 229 -11.35 15.62 5.27
CA GLU A 229 -11.65 17.06 5.36
C GLU A 229 -10.45 17.92 4.92
N GLY A 230 -9.22 17.44 5.16
CA GLY A 230 -7.98 18.13 4.80
C GLY A 230 -7.84 18.37 3.30
N ILE A 231 -8.41 17.51 2.46
CA ILE A 231 -8.47 17.63 0.99
C ILE A 231 -9.83 18.17 0.49
N GLY A 232 -10.73 18.55 1.40
CA GLY A 232 -12.04 19.09 1.05
C GLY A 232 -13.07 18.05 0.63
N LEU A 233 -12.86 16.76 0.94
CA LEU A 233 -13.75 15.68 0.53
C LEU A 233 -14.62 15.20 1.69
N VAL A 234 -15.92 15.03 1.43
CA VAL A 234 -16.87 14.48 2.41
C VAL A 234 -16.97 12.98 2.24
N VAL A 235 -16.64 12.21 3.28
CA VAL A 235 -16.76 10.76 3.29
C VAL A 235 -18.11 10.35 3.90
N PRO A 236 -18.93 9.55 3.21
CA PRO A 236 -20.20 9.06 3.77
C PRO A 236 -19.92 7.96 4.78
N LEU A 237 -20.11 8.26 6.06
CA LEU A 237 -20.15 7.26 7.13
C LEU A 237 -21.55 6.65 7.13
N GLY A 238 -21.66 5.32 6.97
CA GLY A 238 -22.94 4.63 7.13
C GLY A 238 -23.36 4.64 8.60
N GLU A 239 -24.67 4.56 8.86
CA GLU A 239 -25.13 4.03 10.14
C GLU A 239 -24.62 2.58 10.22
N HIS A 240 -23.67 2.31 11.11
CA HIS A 240 -23.29 0.95 11.45
C HIS A 240 -24.53 0.29 12.07
N THR A 241 -25.36 -0.38 11.26
CA THR A 241 -26.34 -1.31 11.81
C THR A 241 -25.57 -2.50 12.36
N ASP A 242 -25.57 -2.60 13.69
CA ASP A 242 -25.15 -3.75 14.49
C ASP A 242 -25.61 -5.10 13.92
#